data_AF-A0A7J9RJP3-F1
#
_entry.id   AF-A0A7J9RJP3-F1
#
_cell.length_a   1.000
_cell.length_b   1.000
_cell.length_c   1.000
_cell.angle_alpha   90.00
_cell.angle_beta   90.00
_cell.angle_gamma   90.00
#
_symmetry.space_group_name_H-M   'P 1'
#
loop_
_entity.id
_entity.type
_entity.pdbx_description
1 polymer ?
#
loop_
_entity_poly.entity_id
_entity_poly.type
_entity_poly.pdbx_seq_one_letter_code
_entity_poly.pdbx_strand_id
1 'polypeptide(L)'
;LGGNALTLLKNDIQLGKSETVGDTSQVLSRFLGGMTYRCFAHADVEELAKYATVPVLNALSAKHHPCQAAADLMTVMEHFDDREHLVVAWVGDGNNVLHDLMLACTMLGIDFRYAVPEGYEPADDVVERSQSYADEHGSELTRTVDPKEAVKDAHVVYTDVFISMGEEHLEDKIKSFEGYQVNEEMVSGMDDGWRFMHCLPAHRGDEVTDWVMDHEHSIVFDQAENRMWAQMSLLCYYISPEAWDAMGEFMGLV
;
A
#
# COMPACT_ATOMS: atom_id res chain seq x y z
N LEU A 1 -21.65 -7.04 1.24
CA LEU A 1 -21.50 -8.31 0.47
C LEU A 1 -22.32 -9.48 1.03
N GLY A 2 -23.08 -9.35 2.14
CA GLY A 2 -23.96 -10.42 2.62
C GLY A 2 -23.28 -11.60 3.34
N GLY A 3 -21.94 -11.64 3.39
CA GLY A 3 -21.18 -12.63 4.16
C GLY A 3 -21.04 -12.31 5.65
N ASN A 4 -20.33 -13.18 6.38
CA ASN A 4 -19.99 -13.02 7.79
C ASN A 4 -18.48 -13.14 8.00
N ALA A 5 -17.90 -12.26 8.81
CA ALA A 5 -16.48 -12.33 9.17
C ALA A 5 -16.27 -13.20 10.40
N LEU A 6 -15.28 -14.11 10.33
CA LEU A 6 -14.75 -14.85 11.48
C LEU A 6 -13.37 -14.28 11.81
N THR A 7 -13.27 -13.53 12.91
CA THR A 7 -12.01 -12.97 13.37
C THR A 7 -11.29 -13.98 14.27
N LEU A 8 -10.08 -14.37 13.88
CA LEU A 8 -9.19 -15.23 14.67
C LEU A 8 -7.94 -14.43 15.04
N LEU A 9 -7.82 -14.06 16.31
CA LEU A 9 -6.67 -13.31 16.81
C LEU A 9 -5.46 -14.23 17.05
N LYS A 10 -4.28 -13.64 17.24
CA LYS A 10 -3.02 -14.35 17.54
C LYS A 10 -3.13 -15.34 18.71
N ASN A 11 -4.02 -15.09 19.66
CA ASN A 11 -4.23 -15.95 20.83
C ASN A 11 -5.35 -16.99 20.62
N ASP A 12 -6.13 -16.87 19.55
CA ASP A 12 -7.24 -17.78 19.22
C ASP A 12 -6.77 -18.93 18.33
N ILE A 13 -5.68 -18.73 17.58
CA ILE A 13 -5.12 -19.69 16.63
C ILE A 13 -3.65 -19.97 16.91
N GLN A 14 -3.23 -21.22 16.79
CA GLN A 14 -1.85 -21.67 17.06
C GLN A 14 -1.04 -21.86 15.77
N LEU A 15 -1.27 -20.98 14.80
CA LEU A 15 -0.68 -21.03 13.47
C LEU A 15 0.86 -21.01 13.55
N GLY A 16 1.50 -22.05 13.03
CA GLY A 16 2.97 -22.19 13.02
C GLY A 16 3.60 -22.53 14.37
N LYS A 17 2.81 -22.81 15.42
CA LYS A 17 3.31 -23.21 16.74
C LYS A 17 3.04 -24.67 17.06
N SER A 18 1.76 -25.02 17.20
CA SER A 18 1.34 -26.40 17.49
C SER A 18 0.81 -27.12 16.26
N GLU A 19 0.43 -26.38 15.23
CA GLU A 19 -0.05 -26.88 13.95
C GLU A 19 0.67 -26.13 12.81
N THR A 20 0.96 -26.83 11.72
CA THR A 20 1.62 -26.21 10.56
C THR A 20 0.68 -25.22 9.87
N VAL A 21 1.24 -24.20 9.21
CA VAL A 21 0.43 -23.24 8.43
C VAL A 21 -0.39 -23.97 7.36
N GLY A 22 0.19 -25.00 6.72
CA GLY A 22 -0.48 -25.81 5.72
C GLY A 22 -1.65 -26.65 6.25
N ASP A 23 -1.53 -27.28 7.41
CA ASP A 23 -2.62 -28.04 8.02
C ASP A 23 -3.78 -27.10 8.40
N THR A 24 -3.48 -25.98 9.06
CA THR A 24 -4.48 -24.96 9.39
C THR A 24 -5.15 -24.42 8.12
N SER A 25 -4.40 -24.15 7.05
CA SER A 25 -4.95 -23.69 5.76
C SER A 25 -5.99 -24.66 5.19
N GLN A 26 -5.66 -25.95 5.18
CA GLN A 26 -6.56 -26.99 4.67
C GLN A 26 -7.81 -27.15 5.53
N VAL A 27 -7.70 -27.00 6.86
CA VAL A 27 -8.85 -27.05 7.77
C VAL A 27 -9.74 -25.84 7.55
N LEU A 28 -9.21 -24.62 7.54
CA LEU A 28 -9.98 -23.39 7.37
C LEU A 28 -10.67 -23.31 6.00
N SER A 29 -10.01 -23.78 4.94
CA SER A 29 -10.58 -23.80 3.58
C SER A 29 -11.84 -24.68 3.45
N ARG A 30 -12.09 -25.59 4.40
CA ARG A 30 -13.32 -26.41 4.43
C ARG A 30 -14.52 -25.70 5.05
N PHE A 31 -14.28 -24.61 5.78
CA PHE A 31 -15.30 -23.87 6.52
C PHE A 31 -15.54 -22.46 6.00
N LEU A 32 -14.55 -21.87 5.33
CA LEU A 32 -14.56 -20.47 4.88
C LEU A 32 -14.66 -20.36 3.37
N GLY A 33 -15.17 -19.23 2.87
CA GLY A 33 -15.17 -18.90 1.44
C GLY A 33 -13.91 -18.15 0.96
N GLY A 34 -13.11 -17.64 1.90
CA GLY A 34 -11.85 -16.95 1.64
C GLY A 34 -11.22 -16.52 2.95
N MET A 35 -9.94 -16.15 2.92
CA MET A 35 -9.15 -15.79 4.10
C MET A 35 -8.41 -14.48 3.87
N THR A 36 -8.51 -13.55 4.81
CA THR A 36 -7.62 -12.39 4.88
C THR A 36 -6.58 -12.66 5.96
N TYR A 37 -5.29 -12.47 5.66
CA TYR A 37 -4.23 -12.77 6.61
C TYR A 37 -3.26 -11.61 6.76
N ARG A 38 -3.07 -11.17 8.02
CA ARG A 38 -2.04 -10.21 8.43
C ARG A 38 -0.95 -10.97 9.18
N CYS A 39 0.26 -10.94 8.66
CA CYS A 39 1.40 -11.68 9.18
C CYS A 39 2.65 -10.79 9.31
N PHE A 40 3.71 -11.32 9.92
CA PHE A 40 5.02 -10.69 9.87
C PHE A 40 5.77 -11.20 8.63
N ALA A 41 6.11 -12.49 8.58
CA ALA A 41 6.83 -13.04 7.45
C ALA A 41 5.91 -13.21 6.23
N HIS A 42 6.32 -12.72 5.07
CA HIS A 42 5.57 -12.91 3.83
C HIS A 42 5.44 -14.39 3.45
N ALA A 43 6.45 -15.21 3.77
CA ALA A 43 6.41 -16.65 3.57
C ALA A 43 5.22 -17.34 4.26
N ASP A 44 4.72 -16.80 5.38
CA ASP A 44 3.57 -17.38 6.08
C ASP A 44 2.30 -17.24 5.23
N VAL A 45 2.10 -16.10 4.56
CA VAL A 45 0.93 -15.90 3.69
C VAL A 45 1.07 -16.66 2.37
N GLU A 46 2.29 -16.81 1.85
CA GLU A 46 2.57 -17.67 0.70
C GLU A 46 2.29 -19.15 1.01
N GLU A 47 2.72 -19.63 2.18
CA GLU A 47 2.45 -21.00 2.63
C GLU A 47 0.96 -21.23 2.85
N LEU A 48 0.28 -20.28 3.51
CA LEU A 48 -1.17 -20.33 3.70
C LEU A 48 -1.89 -20.44 2.36
N ALA A 49 -1.55 -19.58 1.39
CA ALA A 49 -2.13 -19.57 0.05
C ALA A 49 -1.83 -20.86 -0.73
N LYS A 50 -0.62 -21.41 -0.62
CA LYS A 50 -0.20 -22.63 -1.32
C LYS A 50 -1.07 -23.85 -0.99
N TYR A 51 -1.54 -23.96 0.25
CA TYR A 51 -2.35 -25.09 0.70
C TYR A 51 -3.86 -24.79 0.77
N ALA A 52 -4.25 -23.53 0.54
CA ALA A 52 -5.65 -23.13 0.60
C ALA A 52 -6.40 -23.63 -0.64
N THR A 53 -7.66 -24.02 -0.46
CA THR A 53 -8.58 -24.28 -1.58
C THR A 53 -9.56 -23.13 -1.82
N VAL A 54 -9.37 -22.02 -1.11
CA VAL A 54 -10.13 -20.77 -1.21
C VAL A 54 -9.17 -19.59 -1.31
N PRO A 55 -9.59 -18.43 -1.82
CA PRO A 55 -8.72 -17.26 -1.96
C PRO A 55 -8.08 -16.84 -0.63
N VAL A 56 -6.81 -16.45 -0.70
CA VAL A 56 -6.05 -15.85 0.41
C VAL A 56 -5.62 -14.44 0.02
N LEU A 57 -6.05 -13.45 0.80
CA LEU A 57 -5.72 -12.05 0.62
C LEU A 57 -4.71 -11.63 1.70
N ASN A 58 -3.53 -11.16 1.27
CA ASN A 58 -2.56 -10.56 2.17
C ASN A 58 -3.07 -9.19 2.66
N ALA A 59 -3.47 -9.13 3.92
CA ALA A 59 -3.96 -7.90 4.54
C ALA A 59 -2.81 -6.99 5.00
N LEU A 60 -1.64 -7.54 5.32
CA LEU A 60 -0.36 -6.86 5.59
C LEU A 60 0.70 -7.92 5.94
N SER A 61 1.91 -7.77 5.38
CA SER A 61 3.11 -8.53 5.72
C SER A 61 4.32 -7.58 5.79
N ALA A 62 5.46 -8.03 6.30
CA ALA A 62 6.68 -7.22 6.30
C ALA A 62 7.16 -6.83 4.89
N LYS A 63 6.78 -7.59 3.86
CA LYS A 63 7.17 -7.30 2.46
C LYS A 63 6.12 -6.51 1.69
N HIS A 64 4.84 -6.78 1.91
CA HIS A 64 3.73 -6.27 1.08
C HIS A 64 2.52 -5.88 1.92
N HIS A 65 1.89 -4.74 1.57
CA HIS A 65 0.58 -4.25 2.02
C HIS A 65 -0.38 -3.95 0.83
N PRO A 66 -0.81 -4.95 0.04
CA PRO A 66 -1.42 -4.70 -1.27
C PRO A 66 -2.85 -4.15 -1.20
N CYS A 67 -3.59 -4.47 -0.13
CA CYS A 67 -4.93 -3.89 0.10
C CYS A 67 -4.88 -2.37 0.36
N GLN A 68 -3.75 -1.85 0.86
CA GLN A 68 -3.55 -0.41 1.02
C GLN A 68 -3.33 0.23 -0.35
N ALA A 69 -2.39 -0.28 -1.15
CA ALA A 69 -2.12 0.22 -2.50
C ALA A 69 -3.37 0.23 -3.41
N ALA A 70 -4.26 -0.77 -3.29
CA ALA A 70 -5.52 -0.78 -4.02
C ALA A 70 -6.44 0.41 -3.65
N ALA A 71 -6.51 0.76 -2.37
CA ALA A 71 -7.26 1.93 -1.91
C ALA A 71 -6.54 3.24 -2.26
N ASP A 72 -5.20 3.24 -2.25
CA ASP A 72 -4.40 4.39 -2.62
C ASP A 72 -4.65 4.78 -4.07
N LEU A 73 -4.58 3.81 -4.99
CA LEU A 73 -4.88 4.06 -6.39
C LEU A 73 -6.34 4.44 -6.63
N MET A 74 -7.29 3.84 -5.92
CA MET A 74 -8.69 4.29 -5.97
C MET A 74 -8.79 5.77 -5.63
N THR A 75 -8.11 6.19 -4.57
CA THR A 75 -8.12 7.57 -4.09
C THR A 75 -7.44 8.51 -5.09
N VAL A 76 -6.31 8.11 -5.65
CA VAL A 76 -5.63 8.88 -6.71
C VAL A 76 -6.56 9.06 -7.92
N MET A 77 -7.20 7.99 -8.40
CA MET A 77 -8.10 8.05 -9.55
C MET A 77 -9.39 8.85 -9.30
N GLU A 78 -9.81 9.01 -8.04
CA GLU A 78 -10.96 9.87 -7.69
C GLU A 78 -10.61 11.37 -7.70
N HIS A 79 -9.33 11.71 -7.50
CA HIS A 79 -8.86 13.10 -7.42
C HIS A 79 -8.22 13.61 -8.72
N PHE A 80 -7.88 12.72 -9.65
CA PHE A 80 -7.26 13.07 -10.93
C PHE A 80 -8.01 12.41 -12.10
N ASP A 81 -8.58 13.24 -12.98
CA ASP A 81 -9.38 12.79 -14.14
C ASP A 81 -8.53 12.10 -15.23
N ASP A 82 -7.25 12.44 -15.31
CA ASP A 82 -6.30 11.87 -16.25
C ASP A 82 -5.07 11.33 -15.51
N ARG A 83 -4.63 10.16 -15.95
CA ARG A 83 -3.41 9.49 -15.47
C ARG A 83 -2.20 9.82 -16.33
N GLU A 84 -2.42 10.32 -17.55
CA GLU A 84 -1.33 10.71 -18.44
C GLU A 84 -0.53 11.84 -17.78
N HIS A 85 0.78 11.63 -17.62
CA HIS A 85 1.69 12.55 -16.90
C HIS A 85 1.44 12.70 -15.40
N LEU A 86 0.60 11.86 -14.78
CA LEU A 86 0.43 11.87 -13.34
C LEU A 86 1.70 11.35 -12.66
N VAL A 87 2.15 12.08 -11.63
CA VAL A 87 3.37 11.79 -10.87
C VAL A 87 3.02 11.60 -9.41
N VAL A 88 3.30 10.41 -8.88
CA VAL A 88 3.22 10.10 -7.46
C VAL A 88 4.64 10.02 -6.88
N ALA A 89 4.89 10.79 -5.84
CA ALA A 89 6.15 10.84 -5.13
C ALA A 89 6.04 10.19 -3.75
N TRP A 90 6.96 9.30 -3.40
CA TRP A 90 7.17 8.80 -2.05
C TRP A 90 8.33 9.51 -1.37
N VAL A 91 8.16 9.84 -0.10
CA VAL A 91 9.23 10.35 0.76
C VAL A 91 9.19 9.56 2.06
N GLY A 92 10.23 8.79 2.36
CA GLY A 92 10.26 8.04 3.62
C GLY A 92 11.02 6.73 3.52
N ASP A 93 10.53 5.72 4.23
CA ASP A 93 11.22 4.44 4.43
C ASP A 93 11.05 3.49 3.23
N GLY A 94 11.97 2.54 3.08
CA GLY A 94 11.96 1.48 2.08
C GLY A 94 10.95 0.36 2.37
N ASN A 95 9.76 0.69 2.86
CA ASN A 95 8.89 -0.27 3.53
C ASN A 95 7.86 -0.96 2.60
N ASN A 96 7.01 -1.79 3.21
CA ASN A 96 5.97 -2.55 2.52
C ASN A 96 4.88 -1.70 1.83
N VAL A 97 4.64 -0.48 2.29
CA VAL A 97 3.70 0.46 1.66
C VAL A 97 4.33 1.02 0.39
N LEU A 98 5.58 1.49 0.46
CA LEU A 98 6.35 1.91 -0.72
C LEU A 98 6.38 0.80 -1.77
N HIS A 99 6.66 -0.44 -1.36
CA HIS A 99 6.73 -1.59 -2.25
C HIS A 99 5.47 -1.75 -3.12
N ASP A 100 4.30 -1.76 -2.50
CA ASP A 100 3.07 -1.99 -3.25
C ASP A 100 2.57 -0.73 -3.94
N LEU A 101 2.85 0.46 -3.41
CA LEU A 101 2.53 1.72 -4.09
C LEU A 101 3.30 1.85 -5.41
N MET A 102 4.61 1.58 -5.42
CA MET A 102 5.42 1.66 -6.65
C MET A 102 4.97 0.63 -7.69
N LEU A 103 4.66 -0.60 -7.26
CA LEU A 103 4.17 -1.65 -8.15
C LEU A 103 2.83 -1.23 -8.76
N ALA A 104 1.93 -0.71 -7.94
CA ALA A 104 0.59 -0.36 -8.37
C ALA A 104 0.59 0.86 -9.30
N CYS A 105 1.36 1.90 -9.01
CA CYS A 105 1.52 3.06 -9.91
C CYS A 105 2.08 2.65 -11.28
N THR A 106 3.18 1.89 -11.29
CA THR A 106 3.83 1.46 -12.55
C THR A 106 2.94 0.52 -13.37
N MET A 107 2.18 -0.38 -12.73
CA MET A 107 1.16 -1.21 -13.41
C MET A 107 0.07 -0.39 -14.13
N LEU A 108 -0.23 0.82 -13.66
CA LEU A 108 -1.23 1.70 -14.26
C LEU A 108 -0.62 2.73 -15.23
N GLY A 109 0.69 2.71 -15.45
CA GLY A 109 1.39 3.69 -16.28
C GLY A 109 1.46 5.07 -15.62
N ILE A 110 1.48 5.14 -14.29
CA ILE A 110 1.68 6.36 -13.52
C ILE A 110 3.18 6.51 -13.24
N ASP A 111 3.72 7.72 -13.41
CA ASP A 111 5.11 8.02 -13.09
C ASP A 111 5.30 7.97 -11.57
N PHE A 112 6.33 7.24 -11.13
CA PHE A 112 6.60 7.03 -9.72
C PHE A 112 8.00 7.48 -9.35
N ARG A 113 8.10 8.35 -8.35
CA ARG A 113 9.37 8.86 -7.81
C ARG A 113 9.46 8.50 -6.34
N TYR A 114 10.63 8.11 -5.86
CA TYR A 114 10.80 7.83 -4.44
C TYR A 114 12.14 8.35 -3.92
N ALA A 115 12.05 9.05 -2.80
CA ALA A 115 13.18 9.43 -1.96
C ALA A 115 13.22 8.53 -0.74
N VAL A 116 14.31 7.77 -0.62
CA VAL A 116 14.63 6.93 0.53
C VAL A 116 16.07 7.21 0.97
N PRO A 117 16.37 7.33 2.28
CA PRO A 117 17.74 7.52 2.73
C PRO A 117 18.61 6.29 2.40
N GLU A 118 19.93 6.49 2.23
CA GLU A 118 20.85 5.38 1.99
C GLU A 118 20.81 4.34 3.12
N GLY A 119 20.72 3.06 2.75
CA GLY A 119 20.60 1.94 3.69
C GLY A 119 19.17 1.58 4.08
N TYR A 120 18.17 2.31 3.58
CA TYR A 120 16.74 2.06 3.77
C TYR A 120 16.04 1.87 2.43
N GLU A 121 16.73 1.27 1.46
CA GLU A 121 16.15 1.00 0.15
C GLU A 121 15.07 -0.09 0.21
N PRO A 122 14.06 -0.02 -0.69
CA PRO A 122 13.12 -1.10 -0.90
C PRO A 122 13.83 -2.37 -1.42
N ALA A 123 13.16 -3.51 -1.32
CA ALA A 123 13.69 -4.78 -1.81
C ALA A 123 13.96 -4.75 -3.33
N ASP A 124 15.16 -5.18 -3.74
CA ASP A 124 15.60 -5.17 -5.15
C ASP A 124 14.61 -5.84 -6.09
N ASP A 125 14.04 -6.99 -5.68
CA ASP A 125 13.09 -7.73 -6.52
C ASP A 125 11.77 -6.97 -6.76
N VAL A 126 11.38 -6.08 -5.84
CA VAL A 126 10.22 -5.21 -6.00
C VAL A 126 10.54 -4.06 -6.95
N VAL A 127 11.74 -3.48 -6.85
CA VAL A 127 12.22 -2.42 -7.76
C VAL A 127 12.32 -2.95 -9.19
N GLU A 128 12.93 -4.12 -9.39
CA GLU A 128 13.06 -4.76 -10.70
C GLU A 128 11.70 -5.02 -11.37
N ARG A 129 10.72 -5.50 -10.59
CA ARG A 129 9.35 -5.70 -11.07
C ARG A 129 8.66 -4.40 -11.43
N SER A 130 8.81 -3.37 -10.60
CA SER A 130 8.22 -2.05 -10.84
C SER A 130 8.82 -1.38 -12.07
N GLN A 131 10.14 -1.51 -12.27
CA GLN A 131 10.80 -1.04 -13.50
C GLN A 131 10.26 -1.78 -14.73
N SER A 132 10.06 -3.09 -14.62
CA SER A 132 9.49 -3.88 -15.73
C SER A 132 8.08 -3.41 -16.11
N TYR A 133 7.24 -3.07 -15.12
CA TYR A 133 5.91 -2.50 -15.38
C TYR A 133 5.99 -1.08 -15.96
N ALA A 134 6.91 -0.25 -15.46
CA ALA A 134 7.13 1.09 -15.98
C ALA A 134 7.49 1.04 -17.48
N ASP A 135 8.43 0.17 -17.84
CA ASP A 135 8.82 -0.06 -19.24
C ASP A 135 7.66 -0.59 -20.10
N GLU A 136 6.84 -1.50 -19.56
CA GLU A 136 5.69 -2.09 -20.26
C GLU A 136 4.56 -1.07 -20.50
N HIS A 137 4.31 -0.20 -19.53
CA HIS A 137 3.18 0.74 -19.54
C HIS A 137 3.56 2.17 -19.94
N GLY A 138 4.84 2.41 -20.22
CA GLY A 138 5.34 3.70 -20.70
C GLY A 138 5.38 4.79 -19.63
N SER A 139 5.61 4.42 -18.37
CA SER A 139 5.84 5.36 -17.27
C SER A 139 7.28 5.34 -16.79
N GLU A 140 7.64 6.31 -15.95
CA GLU A 140 8.98 6.44 -15.38
C GLU A 140 9.02 6.00 -13.90
N LEU A 141 10.06 5.25 -13.53
CA LEU A 141 10.40 4.94 -12.15
C LEU A 141 11.72 5.61 -11.79
N THR A 142 11.72 6.53 -10.82
CA THR A 142 12.91 7.30 -10.44
C THR A 142 13.21 7.19 -8.95
N ARG A 143 14.44 6.80 -8.62
CA ARG A 143 14.99 6.88 -7.25
C ARG A 143 15.81 8.15 -7.08
N THR A 144 15.68 8.80 -5.92
CA THR A 144 16.63 9.81 -5.44
C THR A 144 16.87 9.64 -3.94
N VAL A 145 17.83 10.38 -3.39
CA VAL A 145 18.05 10.55 -1.94
C VAL A 145 17.70 11.97 -1.48
N ASP A 146 17.25 12.84 -2.39
CA ASP A 146 16.74 14.17 -2.08
C ASP A 146 15.20 14.19 -2.16
N PRO A 147 14.49 14.28 -1.02
CA PRO A 147 13.04 14.41 -0.98
C PRO A 147 12.50 15.54 -1.86
N LYS A 148 13.21 16.67 -1.96
CA LYS A 148 12.79 17.82 -2.77
C LYS A 148 12.85 17.52 -4.27
N GLU A 149 13.81 16.71 -4.71
CA GLU A 149 13.86 16.25 -6.10
C GLU A 149 12.70 15.29 -6.41
N ALA A 150 12.35 14.40 -5.47
CA ALA A 150 11.25 13.45 -5.66
C ALA A 150 9.90 14.15 -5.83
N VAL A 151 9.60 15.15 -4.98
CA VAL A 151 8.30 15.84 -4.99
C VAL A 151 8.20 16.96 -6.02
N LYS A 152 9.31 17.37 -6.65
CA LYS A 152 9.31 18.50 -7.56
C LYS A 152 8.31 18.30 -8.71
N ASP A 153 7.38 19.23 -8.88
CA ASP A 153 6.32 19.16 -9.90
C ASP A 153 5.46 17.88 -9.80
N ALA A 154 5.48 17.18 -8.65
CA ALA A 154 4.67 15.99 -8.42
C ALA A 154 3.22 16.37 -8.08
N HIS A 155 2.29 15.48 -8.38
CA HIS A 155 0.86 15.69 -8.16
C HIS A 155 0.42 15.11 -6.81
N VAL A 156 1.05 14.01 -6.39
CA VAL A 156 0.80 13.36 -5.10
C VAL A 156 2.11 13.19 -4.36
N VAL A 157 2.14 13.52 -3.07
CA VAL A 157 3.22 13.11 -2.17
C VAL A 157 2.64 12.19 -1.09
N TYR A 158 3.31 11.05 -0.91
CA TYR A 158 2.95 10.02 0.03
C TYR A 158 4.12 9.80 1.01
N THR A 159 3.82 9.76 2.30
CA THR A 159 4.77 9.31 3.33
C THR A 159 4.12 8.30 4.28
N ASP A 160 4.94 7.67 5.09
CA ASP A 160 4.53 6.77 6.16
C ASP A 160 5.51 6.92 7.34
N VAL A 161 5.18 6.32 8.47
CA VAL A 161 6.02 6.32 9.66
C VAL A 161 7.45 5.88 9.34
N PHE A 162 8.44 6.66 9.79
CA PHE A 162 9.85 6.32 9.56
C PHE A 162 10.31 5.08 10.34
N ILE A 163 9.68 4.79 11.48
CA ILE A 163 9.91 3.57 12.25
C ILE A 163 8.74 2.63 12.02
N SER A 164 8.98 1.56 11.26
CA SER A 164 7.96 0.55 10.96
C SER A 164 7.68 -0.35 12.17
N MET A 165 6.55 -1.07 12.14
CA MET A 165 6.21 -2.04 13.18
C MET A 165 7.30 -3.11 13.34
N GLY A 166 7.82 -3.30 14.55
CA GLY A 166 8.91 -4.22 14.87
C GLY A 166 10.31 -3.60 14.84
N GLU A 167 10.43 -2.34 14.46
CA GLU A 167 11.69 -1.59 14.40
C GLU A 167 11.86 -0.58 15.54
N GLU A 168 11.01 -0.65 16.58
CA GLU A 168 10.96 0.34 17.66
C GLU A 168 12.25 0.43 18.48
N HIS A 169 13.17 -0.51 18.28
CA HIS A 169 14.49 -0.59 18.91
C HIS A 169 15.59 0.15 18.15
N LEU A 170 15.31 0.68 16.95
CA LEU A 170 16.28 1.36 16.09
C LEU A 170 16.27 2.88 16.33
N GLU A 171 16.69 3.31 17.53
CA GLU A 171 16.66 4.73 17.94
C GLU A 171 17.44 5.68 17.00
N ASP A 172 18.49 5.18 16.34
CA ASP A 172 19.30 5.97 15.41
C ASP A 172 18.66 6.13 14.01
N LYS A 173 17.61 5.35 13.69
CA LYS A 173 16.95 5.37 12.38
C LYS A 173 16.42 6.77 12.04
N ILE A 174 15.76 7.43 12.99
CA ILE A 174 15.15 8.76 12.80
C ILE A 174 16.15 9.80 12.27
N LYS A 175 17.43 9.72 12.67
CA LYS A 175 18.46 10.67 12.20
C LYS A 175 18.73 10.56 10.71
N SER A 176 18.56 9.37 10.12
CA SER A 176 18.70 9.17 8.68
C SER A 176 17.57 9.82 7.87
N PHE A 177 16.46 10.19 8.53
CA PHE A 177 15.30 10.85 7.92
C PHE A 177 15.30 12.36 8.14
N GLU A 178 16.43 12.95 8.57
CA GLU A 178 16.55 14.40 8.62
C GLU A 178 16.34 15.00 7.21
N GLY A 179 15.35 15.89 7.07
CA GLY A 179 14.95 16.47 5.78
C GLY A 179 13.88 15.69 5.00
N TYR A 180 13.41 14.55 5.52
CA TYR A 180 12.36 13.73 4.89
C TYR A 180 10.94 14.05 5.39
N GLN A 181 10.78 14.92 6.38
CA GLN A 181 9.46 15.34 6.83
C GLN A 181 8.70 16.07 5.72
N VAL A 182 7.52 15.58 5.38
CA VAL A 182 6.62 16.27 4.46
C VAL A 182 6.04 17.49 5.18
N ASN A 183 6.44 18.67 4.73
CA ASN A 183 6.10 19.96 5.32
C ASN A 183 5.78 21.01 4.24
N GLU A 184 5.42 22.21 4.67
CA GLU A 184 5.06 23.37 3.85
C GLU A 184 6.12 23.71 2.81
N GLU A 185 7.41 23.63 3.19
CA GLU A 185 8.51 23.90 2.27
C GLU A 185 8.61 22.83 1.18
N MET A 186 8.43 21.56 1.56
CA MET A 186 8.47 20.43 0.64
C MET A 186 7.33 20.51 -0.38
N VAL A 187 6.09 20.70 0.08
CA VAL A 187 4.93 20.76 -0.82
C VAL A 187 4.90 22.03 -1.67
N SER A 188 5.64 23.09 -1.29
CA SER A 188 5.76 24.32 -2.10
C SER A 188 6.46 24.13 -3.44
N GLY A 189 7.19 23.02 -3.62
CA GLY A 189 7.84 22.64 -4.89
C GLY A 189 7.01 21.70 -5.76
N MET A 190 5.80 21.33 -5.33
CA MET A 190 4.89 20.44 -6.05
C MET A 190 4.00 21.22 -7.04
N ASP A 191 3.19 20.48 -7.80
CA ASP A 191 2.12 21.05 -8.61
C ASP A 191 1.14 21.90 -7.76
N ASP A 192 0.54 22.95 -8.34
CA ASP A 192 -0.41 23.84 -7.64
C ASP A 192 -1.62 23.06 -7.08
N GLY A 193 -2.02 21.97 -7.73
CA GLY A 193 -3.11 21.08 -7.33
C GLY A 193 -2.66 19.84 -6.55
N TRP A 194 -1.50 19.88 -5.89
CA TRP A 194 -0.94 18.72 -5.17
C TRP A 194 -1.93 18.05 -4.21
N ARG A 195 -1.67 16.79 -3.90
CA ARG A 195 -2.39 16.01 -2.89
C ARG A 195 -1.42 15.32 -1.95
N PHE A 196 -1.80 15.24 -0.68
CA PHE A 196 -1.05 14.51 0.34
C PHE A 196 -1.79 13.25 0.78
N MET A 197 -1.05 12.14 0.87
CA MET A 197 -1.53 10.83 1.28
C MET A 197 -0.65 10.22 2.38
N HIS A 198 -1.27 9.41 3.23
CA HIS A 198 -0.64 8.72 4.35
C HIS A 198 -1.51 7.54 4.79
N CYS A 199 -0.95 6.34 4.92
CA CYS A 199 -1.73 5.11 5.22
C CYS A 199 -2.35 5.08 6.62
N LEU A 200 -1.78 5.85 7.54
CA LEU A 200 -2.12 5.94 8.96
C LEU A 200 -1.71 4.69 9.77
N PRO A 201 -1.49 4.84 11.09
CA PRO A 201 -1.49 6.09 11.86
C PRO A 201 -0.31 7.01 11.53
N ALA A 202 -0.51 8.32 11.63
CA ALA A 202 0.54 9.33 11.43
C ALA A 202 1.10 9.83 12.77
N HIS A 203 2.40 10.09 12.81
CA HIS A 203 3.14 10.77 13.87
C HIS A 203 3.43 12.21 13.44
N ARG A 204 2.48 13.10 13.71
CA ARG A 204 2.61 14.54 13.47
C ARG A 204 3.87 15.10 14.16
N GLY A 205 4.68 15.81 13.39
CA GLY A 205 5.97 16.35 13.83
C GLY A 205 7.17 15.45 13.53
N ASP A 206 6.95 14.20 13.10
CA ASP A 206 7.98 13.29 12.61
C ASP A 206 7.95 13.22 11.08
N GLU A 207 7.13 12.34 10.47
CA GLU A 207 7.08 12.20 9.00
C GLU A 207 6.27 13.29 8.29
N VAL A 208 5.35 13.95 9.00
CA VAL A 208 4.48 14.99 8.44
C VAL A 208 4.20 16.11 9.44
N THR A 209 4.07 17.35 8.98
CA THR A 209 3.62 18.46 9.84
C THR A 209 2.11 18.45 10.06
N ASP A 210 1.66 19.05 11.17
CA ASP A 210 0.23 19.26 11.42
C ASP A 210 -0.44 20.00 10.26
N TRP A 211 0.25 21.00 9.71
CA TRP A 211 -0.28 21.81 8.62
C TRP A 211 -0.56 20.99 7.38
N VAL A 212 0.39 20.14 6.94
CA VAL A 212 0.19 19.30 5.75
C VAL A 212 -0.94 18.31 5.99
N MET A 213 -0.97 17.68 7.18
CA MET A 213 -1.97 16.68 7.53
C MET A 213 -3.40 17.25 7.54
N ASP A 214 -3.57 18.51 7.96
CA ASP A 214 -4.88 19.19 8.06
C ASP A 214 -5.17 20.13 6.87
N HIS A 215 -4.29 20.21 5.87
CA HIS A 215 -4.46 21.06 4.69
C HIS A 215 -5.65 20.60 3.84
N GLU A 216 -6.24 21.51 3.07
CA GLU A 216 -7.32 21.16 2.12
C GLU A 216 -6.89 20.20 1.00
N HIS A 217 -5.59 20.05 0.78
CA HIS A 217 -4.99 19.10 -0.18
C HIS A 217 -4.69 17.73 0.45
N SER A 218 -4.87 17.59 1.76
CA SER A 218 -4.74 16.31 2.45
C SER A 218 -5.97 15.46 2.17
N ILE A 219 -5.76 14.30 1.54
CA ILE A 219 -6.82 13.35 1.18
C ILE A 219 -6.71 12.04 1.99
N VAL A 220 -5.99 12.09 3.11
CA VAL A 220 -5.70 10.97 4.01
C VAL A 220 -6.95 10.28 4.55
N PHE A 221 -8.05 11.01 4.75
CA PHE A 221 -9.29 10.44 5.27
C PHE A 221 -10.16 9.82 4.18
N ASP A 222 -10.18 10.41 2.98
CA ASP A 222 -10.78 9.79 1.80
C ASP A 222 -10.06 8.46 1.50
N GLN A 223 -8.72 8.49 1.55
CA GLN A 223 -7.86 7.31 1.43
C GLN A 223 -8.20 6.24 2.47
N ALA A 224 -8.36 6.63 3.73
CA ALA A 224 -8.71 5.71 4.81
C ALA A 224 -10.10 5.08 4.62
N GLU A 225 -11.09 5.86 4.16
CA GLU A 225 -12.42 5.35 3.83
C GLU A 225 -12.37 4.37 2.64
N ASN A 226 -11.60 4.70 1.61
CA ASN A 226 -11.46 3.92 0.38
C ASN A 226 -10.90 2.51 0.61
N ARG A 227 -10.25 2.25 1.75
CA ARG A 227 -9.91 0.89 2.20
C ARG A 227 -11.13 -0.03 2.25
N MET A 228 -12.29 0.49 2.66
CA MET A 228 -13.52 -0.30 2.70
C MET A 228 -13.95 -0.69 1.28
N TRP A 229 -14.00 0.28 0.37
CA TRP A 229 -14.49 0.10 -0.99
C TRP A 229 -13.55 -0.78 -1.84
N ALA A 230 -12.25 -0.50 -1.80
CA ALA A 230 -11.23 -1.30 -2.49
C ALA A 230 -11.23 -2.75 -2.01
N GLN A 231 -11.31 -2.99 -0.69
CA GLN A 231 -11.36 -4.35 -0.16
C GLN A 231 -12.69 -5.04 -0.47
N MET A 232 -13.82 -4.32 -0.49
CA MET A 232 -15.08 -4.90 -0.96
C MET A 232 -14.97 -5.35 -2.43
N SER A 233 -14.33 -4.56 -3.29
CA SER A 233 -14.06 -4.90 -4.68
C SER A 233 -13.20 -6.16 -4.80
N LEU A 234 -12.07 -6.23 -4.07
CA LEU A 234 -11.20 -7.41 -4.03
C LEU A 234 -11.93 -8.67 -3.54
N LEU A 235 -12.76 -8.55 -2.50
CA LEU A 235 -13.56 -9.67 -2.00
C LEU A 235 -14.60 -10.12 -3.02
N CYS A 236 -15.26 -9.21 -3.74
CA CYS A 236 -16.17 -9.58 -4.84
C CYS A 236 -15.42 -10.35 -5.91
N TYR A 237 -14.31 -9.79 -6.41
CA TYR A 237 -13.53 -10.37 -7.50
C TYR A 237 -13.04 -11.79 -7.18
N TYR A 238 -12.48 -12.01 -5.98
CA TYR A 238 -11.89 -13.30 -5.63
C TYR A 238 -12.86 -14.30 -5.02
N ILE A 239 -13.83 -13.85 -4.20
CA ILE A 239 -14.66 -14.74 -3.36
C ILE A 239 -16.08 -14.88 -3.91
N SER A 240 -16.60 -13.90 -4.64
CA SER A 240 -17.95 -13.93 -5.20
C SER A 240 -17.97 -13.50 -6.67
N PRO A 241 -17.49 -14.35 -7.58
CA PRO A 241 -17.47 -14.06 -9.01
C PRO A 241 -18.83 -13.62 -9.56
N GLU A 242 -19.93 -14.19 -9.06
CA GLU A 242 -21.28 -13.79 -9.49
C GLU A 242 -21.63 -12.36 -9.09
N ALA A 243 -21.17 -11.89 -7.92
CA ALA A 243 -21.35 -10.50 -7.50
C ALA A 243 -20.46 -9.56 -8.31
N TRP A 244 -19.25 -10.01 -8.67
CA TRP A 244 -18.36 -9.28 -9.57
C TRP A 244 -18.96 -9.11 -10.97
N ASP A 245 -19.47 -10.20 -11.55
CA ASP A 245 -20.10 -10.19 -12.88
C ASP A 245 -21.34 -9.29 -12.87
N ALA A 246 -22.20 -9.41 -11.86
CA ALA A 246 -23.38 -8.56 -11.73
C ALA A 246 -23.03 -7.06 -11.58
N MET A 247 -21.94 -6.74 -10.86
CA MET A 247 -21.42 -5.38 -10.79
C MET A 247 -20.96 -4.90 -12.18
N GLY A 248 -20.21 -5.73 -12.89
CA GLY A 248 -19.74 -5.44 -14.23
C GLY A 248 -20.87 -5.16 -15.22
N GLU A 249 -21.93 -6.00 -15.21
CA GLU A 249 -23.13 -5.81 -16.03
C GLU A 249 -23.85 -4.50 -15.69
N PHE A 250 -24.00 -4.19 -14.39
CA PHE A 250 -24.65 -2.97 -13.93
C PHE A 250 -23.88 -1.69 -14.33
N MET A 251 -22.55 -1.76 -14.33
CA MET A 251 -21.66 -0.67 -14.71
C MET A 251 -21.42 -0.58 -16.22
N GLY A 252 -21.89 -1.56 -17.01
CA GLY A 252 -21.66 -1.62 -18.46
C GLY A 252 -20.19 -1.90 -18.83
N LEU A 253 -19.46 -2.62 -17.97
CA LEU A 253 -18.05 -2.98 -18.16
C LEU A 253 -17.89 -4.35 -18.86
N VAL A 254 -18.93 -5.18 -18.86
CA VAL A 254 -19.03 -6.49 -19.52
C VAL A 254 -20.35 -6.65 -20.25
#